data_AF-A0A1L9QKS8-F1
#
_entry.id   AF-A0A1L9QKS8-F1
#
_cell.length_a   1.000
_cell.length_b   1.000
_cell.length_c   1.000
_cell.angle_alpha   90.00
_cell.angle_beta   90.00
_cell.angle_gamma   90.00
#
_symmetry.space_group_name_H-M   'P 1'
#
loop_
_entity.id
_entity.type
_entity.pdbx_description
1 polymer ?
#
loop_
_entity_poly.entity_id
_entity_poly.type
_entity_poly.pdbx_seq_one_letter_code
_entity_poly.pdbx_strand_id
1 'polypeptide(L)'
;MGLRNDIWQGDCGYWQDLFIRENLLPLGHAAWQGFITEGRGMVACDVAAIATRFVDYNSDIVEHTVRFVPLLDVSAYLQTLHLKTTVIERLLDAVQTYDPVREILLLIDEDGQADINLLRNLKVAPVDCYRQVQRRWVEFQLDQSPGDLYEQKY
;
A
#
# COMPACT_ATOMS: atom_id res chain seq x y z
N MET A 1 -7.05 36.42 17.24
CA MET A 1 -6.27 37.11 16.20
C MET A 1 -5.22 36.10 15.73
N GLY A 2 -5.62 35.11 14.94
CA GLY A 2 -5.48 35.08 13.47
C GLY A 2 -4.17 34.34 13.15
N LEU A 3 -4.16 33.06 12.76
CA LEU A 3 -4.69 32.57 11.50
C LEU A 3 -5.53 31.30 11.64
N ARG A 4 -6.76 31.39 11.15
CA ARG A 4 -7.47 30.24 10.60
C ARG A 4 -6.82 29.91 9.26
N ASN A 5 -6.28 28.71 9.12
CA ASN A 5 -5.92 28.17 7.82
C ASN A 5 -7.13 27.36 7.33
N ASP A 6 -8.20 28.10 7.03
CA ASP A 6 -9.35 27.58 6.31
C ASP A 6 -8.91 27.36 4.85
N ILE A 7 -9.43 26.30 4.20
CA ILE A 7 -9.48 26.09 2.74
C ILE A 7 -8.23 25.43 2.09
N TRP A 8 -7.99 24.12 2.33
CA TRP A 8 -7.14 23.30 1.44
C TRP A 8 -7.62 21.86 1.23
N GLN A 9 -8.93 21.59 1.27
CA GLN A 9 -9.47 20.26 0.92
C GLN A 9 -10.54 20.37 -0.17
N GLY A 10 -10.18 21.07 -1.24
CA GLY A 10 -10.88 20.97 -2.53
C GLY A 10 -10.26 19.84 -3.35
N ASP A 11 -11.09 18.86 -3.68
CA ASP A 11 -11.00 17.90 -4.80
C ASP A 11 -9.67 17.14 -5.02
N CYS A 12 -9.70 15.85 -4.66
CA CYS A 12 -8.98 14.72 -5.26
C CYS A 12 -7.60 15.00 -5.90
N GLY A 13 -6.50 14.60 -5.24
CA GLY A 13 -5.26 14.35 -5.99
C GLY A 13 -3.91 14.29 -5.26
N TYR A 14 -3.80 14.64 -3.97
CA TYR A 14 -2.48 14.70 -3.30
C TYR A 14 -2.30 13.73 -2.13
N TRP A 15 -3.37 13.11 -1.65
CA TRP A 15 -3.25 12.22 -0.49
C TRP A 15 -2.55 10.91 -0.87
N GLN A 16 -2.74 10.41 -2.10
CA GLN A 16 -2.12 9.18 -2.57
C GLN A 16 -0.59 9.30 -2.59
N ASP A 17 -0.05 10.41 -3.10
CA ASP A 17 1.39 10.66 -3.13
C ASP A 17 2.00 10.76 -1.71
N LEU A 18 1.27 11.37 -0.77
CA LEU A 18 1.66 11.42 0.64
C LEU A 18 1.60 10.02 1.26
N PHE A 19 0.51 9.28 1.06
CA PHE A 19 0.35 7.92 1.54
C PHE A 19 1.47 7.01 1.05
N ILE A 20 1.78 7.03 -0.25
CA ILE A 20 2.87 6.24 -0.84
C ILE A 20 4.21 6.61 -0.22
N ARG A 21 4.46 7.91 0.02
CA ARG A 21 5.69 8.38 0.64
C ARG A 21 5.84 7.86 2.06
N GLU A 22 4.81 8.02 2.89
CA GLU A 22 4.85 7.62 4.30
C GLU A 22 4.86 6.09 4.46
N ASN A 23 4.27 5.35 3.51
CA ASN A 23 4.18 3.89 3.55
C ASN A 23 5.14 3.18 2.58
N LEU A 24 6.19 3.86 2.09
CA LEU A 24 7.09 3.28 1.09
C LEU A 24 7.82 2.01 1.61
N LEU A 25 8.15 1.97 2.91
CA LEU A 25 8.81 0.82 3.52
C LEU A 25 7.92 -0.44 3.53
N PRO A 26 6.70 -0.43 4.11
CA PRO A 26 5.83 -1.60 4.07
C PRO A 26 5.42 -1.98 2.64
N LEU A 27 5.14 -1.02 1.76
CA LEU A 27 4.81 -1.29 0.36
C LEU A 27 5.97 -1.97 -0.39
N GLY A 28 7.19 -1.44 -0.24
CA GLY A 28 8.38 -2.02 -0.87
C GLY A 28 8.77 -3.38 -0.29
N HIS A 29 8.58 -3.58 1.03
CA HIS A 29 8.77 -4.88 1.67
C HIS A 29 7.79 -5.92 1.11
N ALA A 30 6.49 -5.60 1.03
CA ALA A 30 5.49 -6.50 0.47
C ALA A 30 5.77 -6.83 -1.01
N ALA A 31 6.16 -5.82 -1.80
CA ALA A 31 6.53 -6.00 -3.20
C ALA A 31 7.68 -6.99 -3.37
N TRP A 32 8.77 -6.80 -2.63
CA TRP A 32 9.94 -7.65 -2.75
C TRP A 32 9.71 -9.03 -2.15
N GLN A 33 9.06 -9.12 -0.99
CA GLN A 33 8.72 -10.40 -0.36
C GLN A 33 7.83 -11.24 -1.29
N GLY A 34 6.76 -10.66 -1.84
CA GLY A 34 5.90 -11.34 -2.78
C GLY A 34 6.64 -11.77 -4.05
N PHE A 35 7.53 -10.92 -4.56
CA PHE A 35 8.33 -11.26 -5.74
C PHE A 35 9.23 -12.49 -5.53
N ILE A 36 9.93 -12.56 -4.39
CA ILE A 36 10.82 -13.70 -4.12
C ILE A 36 10.04 -14.99 -3.79
N THR A 37 8.79 -14.91 -3.34
CA THR A 37 7.97 -16.08 -3.00
C THR A 37 7.12 -16.59 -4.15
N GLU A 38 6.55 -15.68 -4.96
CA GLU A 38 5.51 -16.01 -5.95
C GLU A 38 5.86 -15.55 -7.37
N GLY A 39 6.99 -14.86 -7.55
CA GLY A 39 7.40 -14.31 -8.83
C GLY A 39 6.71 -12.98 -9.15
N ARG A 40 6.48 -12.68 -10.42
CA ARG A 40 5.90 -11.39 -10.83
C ARG A 40 4.49 -11.21 -10.27
N GLY A 41 4.11 -9.97 -9.97
CA GLY A 41 2.81 -9.64 -9.43
C GLY A 41 2.65 -8.13 -9.25
N MET A 42 1.70 -7.72 -8.42
CA MET A 42 1.51 -6.33 -8.04
C MET A 42 1.22 -6.23 -6.54
N VAL A 43 1.48 -5.06 -5.96
CA VAL A 43 1.03 -4.76 -4.60
C VAL A 43 -0.36 -4.16 -4.68
N ALA A 44 -1.29 -4.68 -3.87
CA ALA A 44 -2.60 -4.09 -3.64
C ALA A 44 -2.66 -3.54 -2.21
N CYS A 45 -3.18 -2.33 -2.08
CA CYS A 45 -3.35 -1.63 -0.83
C CYS A 45 -4.80 -1.18 -0.68
N ASP A 46 -5.53 -1.75 0.27
CA ASP A 46 -6.91 -1.35 0.54
C ASP A 46 -6.88 -0.34 1.71
N VAL A 47 -7.30 0.89 1.46
CA VAL A 47 -7.30 2.00 2.44
C VAL A 47 -8.70 2.13 3.03
N ALA A 48 -8.81 2.06 4.36
CA ALA A 48 -10.11 2.18 5.03
C ALA A 48 -10.66 3.60 4.85
N ALA A 49 -11.91 3.70 4.36
CA ALA A 49 -12.60 4.94 4.04
C ALA A 49 -13.06 5.75 5.28
N ILE A 50 -12.30 5.74 6.38
CA ILE A 50 -12.63 6.53 7.58
C ILE A 50 -12.54 8.00 7.19
N ALA A 51 -13.69 8.57 6.82
CA ALA A 51 -13.95 9.96 6.52
C ALA A 51 -12.68 10.73 6.12
N THR A 52 -12.14 10.44 4.93
CA THR A 52 -10.92 11.07 4.36
C THR A 52 -10.99 12.60 4.28
N ARG A 53 -12.16 13.18 4.60
CA ARG A 53 -12.42 14.60 4.84
C ARG A 53 -11.87 15.15 6.17
N PHE A 54 -11.35 14.31 7.07
CA PHE A 54 -10.80 14.74 8.36
C PHE A 54 -9.44 14.13 8.72
N VAL A 55 -8.86 13.32 7.82
CA VAL A 55 -7.56 12.68 8.05
C VAL A 55 -6.45 13.67 7.71
N ASP A 56 -5.62 14.01 8.71
CA ASP A 56 -4.32 14.62 8.45
C ASP A 56 -3.32 13.50 8.20
N TYR A 57 -3.06 13.20 6.93
CA TYR A 57 -2.12 12.15 6.51
C TYR A 57 -0.67 12.36 6.99
N ASN A 58 -0.34 13.53 7.56
CA ASN A 58 0.96 13.75 8.21
C ASN A 58 0.99 13.28 9.68
N SER A 59 -0.17 13.12 10.34
CA SER A 59 -0.25 12.80 11.78
C SER A 59 -1.12 11.59 12.11
N ASP A 60 -2.05 11.23 11.24
CA ASP A 60 -3.04 10.19 11.50
C ASP A 60 -2.59 8.85 10.92
N ILE A 61 -2.69 7.81 11.74
CA ILE A 61 -2.48 6.44 11.30
C ILE A 61 -3.71 6.02 10.51
N VAL A 62 -3.56 5.92 9.19
CA VAL A 62 -4.62 5.43 8.30
C VAL A 62 -4.58 3.91 8.29
N GLU A 63 -5.68 3.29 8.73
CA GLU A 63 -5.85 1.84 8.62
C GLU A 63 -5.83 1.43 7.15
N HIS A 64 -4.92 0.52 6.81
CA HIS A 64 -4.77 0.00 5.48
C HIS A 64 -4.27 -1.44 5.53
N THR A 65 -4.58 -2.21 4.49
CA THR A 65 -4.01 -3.56 4.32
C THR A 65 -3.13 -3.57 3.09
N VAL A 66 -1.92 -4.12 3.21
CA VAL A 66 -0.99 -4.31 2.08
C VAL A 66 -0.88 -5.79 1.79
N ARG A 67 -1.10 -6.17 0.53
CA ARG A 67 -0.92 -7.54 0.06
C ARG A 67 -0.21 -7.57 -1.29
N PHE A 68 0.47 -8.68 -1.55
CA PHE A 68 0.95 -8.99 -2.89
C PHE A 68 -0.10 -9.84 -3.62
N VAL A 69 -0.34 -9.52 -4.89
CA VAL A 69 -1.21 -10.27 -5.79
C VAL A 69 -0.31 -10.86 -6.89
N PRO A 70 -0.10 -12.19 -6.92
CA PRO A 70 0.78 -12.81 -7.90
C PRO A 70 0.16 -12.77 -9.30
N LEU A 71 1.00 -12.81 -10.34
CA LEU A 71 0.60 -12.65 -11.75
C LEU A 71 -0.59 -13.55 -12.15
N LEU A 72 -0.65 -14.77 -11.61
CA LEU A 72 -1.73 -15.72 -11.89
C LEU A 72 -3.10 -15.23 -11.40
N ASP A 73 -3.12 -14.42 -10.33
CA ASP A 73 -4.34 -13.94 -9.67
C ASP A 73 -4.67 -12.48 -10.05
N VAL A 74 -3.74 -11.73 -10.66
CA VAL A 74 -3.94 -10.31 -11.01
C VAL A 74 -5.18 -10.11 -11.87
N SER A 75 -5.41 -10.95 -12.88
CA SER A 75 -6.59 -10.78 -13.75
C SER A 75 -7.90 -10.94 -12.97
N ALA A 76 -7.99 -11.96 -12.11
CA ALA A 76 -9.19 -12.20 -11.31
C ALA A 76 -9.40 -11.07 -10.31
N TYR A 77 -8.32 -10.58 -9.69
CA TYR A 77 -8.36 -9.45 -8.77
C TYR A 77 -8.82 -8.15 -9.47
N LEU A 78 -8.25 -7.79 -10.61
CA LEU A 78 -8.63 -6.56 -11.33
C LEU A 78 -10.09 -6.61 -11.84
N GLN A 79 -10.63 -7.80 -12.10
CA GLN A 79 -12.05 -7.96 -12.46
C GLN A 79 -13.00 -7.60 -11.32
N THR A 80 -12.60 -7.78 -10.04
CA THR A 80 -13.45 -7.38 -8.90
C THR A 80 -13.59 -5.87 -8.78
N LEU A 81 -12.67 -5.12 -9.37
CA LEU A 81 -12.64 -3.64 -9.39
C LEU A 81 -13.46 -3.05 -10.55
N HIS A 82 -14.20 -3.87 -11.30
CA HIS A 82 -15.05 -3.44 -12.41
C HIS A 82 -14.32 -2.60 -13.49
N LEU A 83 -13.02 -2.84 -13.66
CA LEU A 83 -12.21 -2.19 -14.69
C LEU A 83 -12.58 -2.70 -16.09
N LYS A 84 -12.41 -1.84 -17.10
CA LYS A 84 -12.59 -2.23 -18.50
C LYS A 84 -11.56 -3.30 -18.89
N THR A 85 -11.95 -4.30 -19.68
CA THR A 85 -11.06 -5.39 -20.14
C THR A 85 -9.76 -4.88 -20.76
N THR A 86 -9.82 -3.82 -21.58
CA THR A 86 -8.62 -3.23 -22.21
C THR A 86 -7.65 -2.59 -21.22
N VAL A 87 -8.14 -2.15 -20.06
CA VAL A 87 -7.28 -1.65 -18.96
C VAL A 87 -6.63 -2.85 -18.26
N ILE A 88 -7.39 -3.92 -18.00
CA ILE A 88 -6.87 -5.15 -17.39
C ILE A 88 -5.75 -5.74 -18.24
N GLU A 89 -5.93 -5.84 -19.56
CA GLU A 89 -4.90 -6.34 -20.48
C GLU A 89 -3.60 -5.52 -20.39
N ARG A 90 -3.70 -4.18 -20.41
CA ARG A 90 -2.53 -3.29 -20.25
C ARG A 90 -1.84 -3.43 -18.91
N LEU A 91 -2.60 -3.69 -17.85
CA LEU A 91 -2.04 -3.92 -16.52
C LEU A 91 -1.34 -5.27 -16.42
N LEU A 92 -1.88 -6.31 -17.04
CA LEU A 92 -1.21 -7.61 -17.15
C LEU A 92 0.11 -7.50 -17.91
N ASP A 93 0.15 -6.73 -19.00
CA ASP A 93 1.40 -6.42 -19.70
C ASP A 93 2.39 -5.68 -18.80
N ALA A 94 1.90 -4.71 -17.99
CA ALA A 94 2.75 -3.98 -17.04
C ALA A 94 3.34 -4.92 -15.98
N VAL A 95 2.54 -5.82 -15.38
CA VAL A 95 3.02 -6.83 -14.41
C VAL A 95 4.11 -7.73 -15.02
N GLN A 96 3.97 -8.09 -16.29
CA GLN A 96 4.95 -8.93 -16.98
C GLN A 96 6.26 -8.21 -17.31
N THR A 97 6.26 -6.88 -17.39
CA THR A 97 7.36 -6.12 -17.97
C THR A 97 8.10 -5.20 -17.00
N TYR A 98 7.51 -4.81 -15.87
CA TYR A 98 8.19 -3.95 -14.89
C TYR A 98 9.44 -4.62 -14.29
N ASP A 99 10.37 -3.83 -13.75
CA ASP A 99 11.56 -4.32 -13.05
C ASP A 99 11.30 -4.44 -11.53
N PRO A 100 11.01 -5.63 -10.98
CA PRO A 100 10.69 -5.82 -9.57
C PRO A 100 11.86 -5.51 -8.61
N VAL A 101 13.08 -5.36 -9.13
CA VAL A 101 14.25 -4.97 -8.32
C VAL A 101 14.22 -3.48 -8.01
N ARG A 102 13.57 -2.66 -8.85
CA ARG A 102 13.65 -1.19 -8.82
C ARG A 102 12.29 -0.49 -8.80
N GLU A 103 11.25 -1.17 -9.23
CA GLU A 103 9.93 -0.63 -9.48
C GLU A 103 8.88 -1.40 -8.68
N ILE A 104 7.77 -0.73 -8.37
CA ILE A 104 6.60 -1.33 -7.73
C ILE A 104 5.39 -0.99 -8.60
N LEU A 105 4.67 -2.02 -9.04
CA LEU A 105 3.31 -1.83 -9.55
C LEU A 105 2.35 -1.88 -8.36
N LEU A 106 1.72 -0.76 -8.05
CA LEU A 106 0.90 -0.54 -6.88
C LEU A 106 -0.54 -0.22 -7.31
N LEU A 107 -1.50 -0.90 -6.71
CA LEU A 107 -2.91 -0.54 -6.72
C LEU A 107 -3.30 -0.06 -5.33
N ILE A 108 -3.92 1.12 -5.23
CA ILE A 108 -4.52 1.65 -4.02
C ILE A 108 -6.03 1.68 -4.24
N ASP A 109 -6.80 1.01 -3.40
CA ASP A 109 -8.27 1.03 -3.43
C ASP A 109 -8.80 1.78 -2.21
N GLU A 110 -9.53 2.87 -2.45
CA GLU A 110 -10.29 3.62 -1.43
C GLU A 110 -11.78 3.50 -1.78
N ASP A 111 -12.52 2.67 -1.05
CA ASP A 111 -13.98 2.49 -1.23
C ASP A 111 -14.41 2.20 -2.69
N GLY A 112 -13.64 1.36 -3.40
CA GLY A 112 -13.88 1.01 -4.79
C GLY A 112 -13.34 2.02 -5.81
N GLN A 113 -12.66 3.08 -5.36
CA GLN A 113 -11.88 3.97 -6.23
C GLN A 113 -10.43 3.46 -6.31
N ALA A 114 -10.16 2.65 -7.33
CA ALA A 114 -8.83 2.12 -7.59
C ALA A 114 -7.93 3.15 -8.32
N ASP A 115 -6.80 3.48 -7.71
CA ASP A 115 -5.68 4.19 -8.33
C ASP A 115 -4.52 3.23 -8.57
N ILE A 116 -3.90 3.30 -9.76
CA ILE A 116 -2.87 2.36 -10.18
C ILE A 116 -1.62 3.10 -10.61
N ASN A 117 -0.53 2.81 -9.90
CA ASN A 117 0.73 3.53 -9.99
C ASN A 117 1.88 2.57 -10.31
N LEU A 118 2.68 2.91 -11.33
CA LEU A 118 3.99 2.30 -11.52
C LEU A 118 5.05 3.20 -10.88
N LEU A 119 5.45 2.85 -9.66
CA LEU A 119 6.43 3.60 -8.89
C LEU A 119 7.83 3.35 -9.43
N ARG A 120 8.48 4.43 -9.86
CA ARG A 120 9.83 4.44 -10.47
C ARG A 120 10.72 5.43 -9.76
N ASN A 121 12.04 5.27 -9.92
CA ASN A 121 13.04 6.16 -9.33
C ASN A 121 12.86 6.34 -7.81
N LEU A 122 12.49 5.24 -7.13
CA LEU A 122 12.25 5.23 -5.69
C LEU A 122 13.53 5.60 -4.93
N LYS A 123 13.38 6.42 -3.88
CA LYS A 123 14.49 6.76 -2.98
C LYS A 123 15.06 5.53 -2.27
N VAL A 124 14.21 4.53 -2.03
CA VAL A 124 14.57 3.23 -1.46
C VAL A 124 13.97 2.16 -2.36
N ALA A 125 14.80 1.29 -2.92
CA ALA A 125 14.36 0.21 -3.80
C ALA A 125 13.62 -0.89 -3.01
N PRO A 126 12.73 -1.69 -3.65
CA PRO A 126 11.98 -2.76 -2.98
C PRO A 126 12.86 -3.71 -2.15
N VAL A 127 14.00 -4.14 -2.71
CA VAL A 127 14.96 -5.01 -2.01
C VAL A 127 15.53 -4.38 -0.74
N ASP A 128 15.71 -3.06 -0.74
CA ASP A 128 16.24 -2.34 0.41
C ASP A 128 15.16 -2.02 1.44
N CYS A 129 13.91 -1.79 1.01
CA CYS A 129 12.75 -1.76 1.90
C CYS A 129 12.64 -3.08 2.67
N TYR A 130 12.71 -4.22 1.96
CA TYR A 130 12.66 -5.55 2.57
C TYR A 130 13.75 -5.75 3.62
N ARG A 131 15.02 -5.44 3.27
CA ARG A 131 16.14 -5.55 4.21
C ARG A 131 15.96 -4.65 5.44
N GLN A 132 15.45 -3.44 5.27
CA GLN A 132 15.22 -2.51 6.38
C GLN A 132 14.14 -3.02 7.32
N VAL A 133 13.00 -3.47 6.78
CA VAL A 133 11.90 -4.04 7.57
C VAL A 133 12.36 -5.31 8.29
N GLN A 134 13.09 -6.21 7.63
CA GLN A 134 13.64 -7.41 8.29
C GLN A 134 14.58 -7.09 9.44
N ARG A 135 15.44 -6.06 9.30
CA ARG A 135 16.37 -5.64 10.36
C ARG A 135 15.67 -5.02 11.56
N ARG A 136 14.51 -4.42 11.34
CA ARG A 136 13.70 -3.75 12.35
C ARG A 136 12.38 -4.46 12.57
N TRP A 137 12.34 -5.78 12.34
CA TRP A 137 11.09 -6.54 12.33
C TRP A 137 10.27 -6.34 13.61
N VAL A 138 10.94 -6.15 14.74
CA VAL A 138 10.33 -5.84 16.05
C VAL A 138 9.51 -4.53 16.04
N GLU A 139 9.87 -3.53 15.24
CA GLU A 139 9.11 -2.28 15.08
C GLU A 139 7.86 -2.46 14.19
N PHE A 140 7.85 -3.49 13.34
CA PHE A 140 6.75 -3.82 12.42
C PHE A 140 5.85 -4.94 12.94
N GLN A 141 6.32 -5.71 13.92
CA GLN A 141 5.48 -6.51 14.80
C GLN A 141 4.89 -5.58 15.86
N LEU A 142 3.86 -4.80 15.48
CA LEU A 142 2.94 -4.29 16.48
C LEU A 142 2.30 -5.53 17.10
N ASP A 143 2.85 -5.96 18.23
CA ASP A 143 2.35 -7.08 19.00
C ASP A 143 0.83 -6.94 19.15
N GLN A 144 0.13 -8.01 18.78
CA GLN A 144 -1.15 -8.36 19.36
C GLN A 144 -1.10 -7.99 20.84
N SER A 145 -2.00 -7.12 21.28
CA SER A 145 -1.97 -6.57 22.63
C SER A 145 -1.71 -7.67 23.67
N PRO A 146 -0.73 -7.51 24.58
CA PRO A 146 -0.59 -8.37 25.74
C PRO A 146 -1.73 -8.05 26.71
N GLY A 147 -2.93 -8.57 26.40
CA GLY A 147 -4.16 -8.40 27.18
C GLY A 147 -4.69 -9.68 27.82
N ASP A 148 -4.17 -10.87 27.46
CA ASP A 148 -4.75 -12.16 27.88
C ASP A 148 -3.97 -12.88 29.02
N LEU A 149 -3.13 -12.18 29.78
CA LEU A 149 -2.38 -12.78 30.89
C LEU A 149 -2.50 -12.04 32.23
N TYR A 150 -3.72 -11.68 32.61
CA TYR A 150 -4.15 -11.44 34.01
C TYR A 150 -5.66 -11.78 34.03
N GLU A 151 -6.25 -12.70 34.78
CA GLU A 151 -5.97 -13.36 36.04
C GLU A 151 -6.66 -14.74 36.04
N GLN A 152 -6.00 -15.79 36.53
CA GLN A 152 -6.66 -16.75 37.42
C GLN A 152 -5.67 -17.14 38.50
N LYS A 153 -5.67 -16.35 39.58
CA LYS A 153 -5.17 -16.76 40.89
C LYS A 153 -6.38 -16.94 41.81
N TYR A 154 -6.45 -18.15 42.37
CA TYR A 154 -7.33 -18.69 43.42
C TYR A 154 -8.64 -19.32 42.93
#